data_AF-A0A0F8XF10-F1
#
_entry.id   AF-A0A0F8XF10-F1
#
_cell.length_a   1.000
_cell.length_b   1.000
_cell.length_c   1.000
_cell.angle_alpha   90.00
_cell.angle_beta   90.00
_cell.angle_gamma   90.00
#
_symmetry.space_group_name_H-M   'P 1'
#
loop_
_entity.id
_entity.type
_entity.pdbx_description
1 polymer ?
#
loop_
_entity_poly.entity_id
_entity_poly.type
_entity_poly.pdbx_seq_one_letter_code
_entity_poly.pdbx_strand_id
1 'polypeptide(L)' 'MIGRWASKSAKDETVEPKGFDAFELRLGDVMRGERATLGKSLLDVQRELRIKASYIAAIENCDPGAFDTPGFIAGYVRS' A
#
# COMPACT_ATOMS: atom_id res chain seq x y z
N MET A 1 1.61 -50.99 -11.92
CA MET A 1 1.60 -50.79 -10.46
C MET A 1 2.40 -49.51 -10.17
N ILE A 2 1.76 -48.52 -9.53
CA ILE A 2 2.33 -47.33 -8.85
C ILE A 2 3.04 -46.29 -9.78
N GLY A 3 2.89 -44.97 -9.63
CA GLY A 3 2.37 -44.21 -8.51
C GLY A 3 1.69 -42.91 -8.94
N ARG A 4 0.51 -42.68 -8.37
CA ARG A 4 -0.24 -41.45 -8.43
C ARG A 4 0.60 -40.35 -7.76
N TRP A 5 1.08 -39.39 -8.54
CA TRP A 5 1.75 -38.20 -8.01
C TRP A 5 0.80 -37.52 -7.03
N ALA A 6 1.22 -37.39 -5.77
CA ALA A 6 0.44 -36.75 -4.73
C ALA A 6 0.13 -35.32 -5.16
N SER A 7 -1.16 -35.04 -5.39
CA SER A 7 -1.66 -33.67 -5.48
C SER A 7 -1.16 -32.93 -4.25
N LYS A 8 -0.32 -31.90 -4.45
CA LYS A 8 0.00 -30.92 -3.41
C LYS A 8 -1.32 -30.57 -2.74
N SER A 9 -1.47 -30.94 -1.47
CA SER A 9 -2.54 -30.41 -0.64
C SER A 9 -2.31 -28.90 -0.59
N ALA A 10 -3.01 -28.18 -1.47
CA ALA A 10 -3.29 -26.79 -1.23
C ALA A 10 -3.97 -26.80 0.14
N LYS A 11 -3.23 -26.37 1.16
CA LYS A 11 -3.85 -26.04 2.44
C LYS A 11 -4.84 -24.94 2.08
N ASP A 12 -6.10 -25.32 1.96
CA ASP A 12 -7.22 -24.42 2.08
C ASP A 12 -7.11 -23.87 3.50
N GLU A 13 -6.32 -22.81 3.67
CA GLU A 13 -6.49 -21.95 4.82
C GLU A 13 -7.89 -21.40 4.65
N THR A 14 -8.84 -21.99 5.39
CA THR A 14 -10.18 -21.47 5.53
C THR A 14 -10.03 -20.06 6.10
N VAL A 15 -9.98 -19.06 5.23
CA VAL A 15 -9.93 -17.66 5.61
C VAL A 15 -11.29 -17.34 6.21
N GLU A 16 -11.42 -17.56 7.51
CA GLU A 16 -12.61 -17.14 8.24
C GLU A 16 -12.79 -15.62 8.07
N PRO A 17 -14.02 -15.14 7.83
CA PRO A 17 -14.27 -13.73 7.65
C PRO A 17 -13.90 -12.98 8.94
N LYS A 18 -12.80 -12.24 8.89
CA LYS A 18 -12.34 -11.39 9.98
C LYS A 18 -13.15 -10.10 10.01
N GLY A 19 -13.61 -9.70 11.19
CA GLY A 19 -14.23 -8.39 11.41
C GLY A 19 -13.25 -7.25 11.18
N PHE A 20 -13.76 -6.03 11.01
CA PHE A 20 -12.94 -4.84 10.74
C PHE A 20 -11.85 -4.62 11.81
N ASP A 21 -12.19 -4.84 13.09
CA ASP A 21 -11.27 -4.65 14.22
C ASP A 21 -10.13 -5.68 14.29
N ALA A 22 -10.18 -6.73 13.46
CA ALA A 22 -9.11 -7.72 13.38
C ALA A 22 -7.92 -7.25 12.51
N PHE A 23 -8.05 -6.09 11.84
CA PHE A 23 -7.01 -5.53 10.99
C PHE A 23 -6.33 -4.35 11.68
N GLU A 24 -5.01 -4.30 11.59
CA GLU A 24 -4.24 -3.14 12.02
C GLU A 24 -4.39 -2.01 10.98
N LEU A 25 -4.92 -0.87 11.40
CA LEU A 25 -5.03 0.32 10.55
C LEU A 25 -3.67 1.04 10.50
N ARG A 26 -3.04 1.10 9.34
CA ARG A 26 -1.74 1.78 9.17
C ARG A 26 -1.92 3.16 8.55
N LEU A 27 -0.93 4.03 8.78
CA LEU A 27 -0.92 5.37 8.19
C LEU A 27 -1.07 5.34 6.66
N GLY A 28 -0.44 4.37 5.98
CA GLY A 28 -0.56 4.20 4.53
C GLY A 28 -1.99 3.91 4.07
N ASP A 29 -2.76 3.14 4.86
CA ASP A 29 -4.17 2.84 4.58
C ASP A 29 -5.03 4.10 4.70
N VAL A 30 -4.77 4.90 5.74
CA VAL A 30 -5.44 6.19 5.95
C VAL A 30 -5.14 7.14 4.79
N MET A 31 -3.86 7.32 4.43
CA MET A 31 -3.46 8.23 3.35
C MET A 31 -4.04 7.81 1.99
N ARG A 32 -4.04 6.51 1.69
CA ARG A 32 -4.65 5.97 0.47
C ARG A 32 -6.17 6.14 0.48
N GLY A 33 -6.81 5.92 1.63
CA GLY A 33 -8.24 6.11 1.84
C GLY A 33 -8.65 7.56 1.58
N GLU A 34 -7.96 8.52 2.17
CA GLU A 34 -8.21 9.95 1.94
C GLU A 34 -8.04 10.33 0.46
N ARG A 35 -6.97 9.87 -0.19
CA ARG A 35 -6.76 10.11 -1.62
C ARG A 35 -7.89 9.54 -2.47
N ALA A 36 -8.35 8.33 -2.16
CA ALA A 36 -9.46 7.67 -2.86
C ALA A 36 -10.80 8.39 -2.62
N THR A 37 -11.07 8.83 -1.38
CA THR A 37 -12.26 9.60 -1.00
C THR A 37 -12.33 10.93 -1.75
N LEU A 38 -11.19 11.60 -1.92
CA LEU A 38 -11.07 12.83 -2.71
C LEU A 38 -11.07 12.58 -4.24
N GLY A 39 -11.12 11.32 -4.69
CA GLY A 39 -11.13 10.97 -6.11
C GLY A 39 -9.82 11.31 -6.83
N LYS A 40 -8.70 11.44 -6.11
CA LYS A 40 -7.42 11.89 -6.68
C LYS A 40 -6.53 10.72 -7.10
N SER A 41 -5.87 10.85 -8.25
CA SER A 41 -4.80 9.94 -8.64
C SER A 41 -3.47 10.33 -7.98
N LEU A 42 -2.49 9.42 -7.99
CA LEU A 42 -1.13 9.74 -7.55
C LEU A 42 -0.51 10.89 -8.37
N LEU A 43 -0.89 11.02 -9.65
CA LEU A 43 -0.41 12.10 -10.51
C LEU A 43 -1.03 13.45 -10.15
N ASP A 44 -2.27 13.46 -9.67
CA ASP A 44 -2.93 14.69 -9.20
C ASP A 44 -2.26 15.18 -7.91
N VAL A 45 -2.03 14.27 -6.97
CA VAL A 45 -1.31 14.58 -5.72
C VAL A 45 0.12 15.05 -6.03
N GLN A 46 0.80 14.45 -7.00
CA GLN A 46 2.12 14.93 -7.45
C GLN A 46 2.07 16.37 -7.95
N ARG A 47 1.06 16.74 -8.75
CA ARG A 47 0.95 18.11 -9.29
C ARG A 47 0.68 19.12 -8.18
N GLU A 48 -0.14 18.76 -7.20
CA GLU A 48 -0.50 19.63 -6.08
C GLU A 48 0.65 19.84 -5.10
N LEU A 49 1.29 18.75 -4.67
CA LEU A 49 2.33 18.75 -3.63
C LEU A 49 3.73 18.86 -4.19
N ARG A 50 3.93 18.76 -5.51
CA ARG A 50 5.27 18.73 -6.14
C ARG A 50 6.18 17.60 -5.62
N ILE A 51 5.58 16.51 -5.14
CA ILE A 51 6.27 15.28 -4.71
C ILE A 51 6.13 14.23 -5.81
N LYS A 52 7.20 13.50 -6.15
CA LYS A 52 7.14 12.42 -7.14
C LYS A 52 6.06 11.40 -6.76
N ALA A 53 5.25 10.97 -7.73
CA ALA A 53 4.20 9.96 -7.56
C ALA A 53 4.75 8.63 -7.00
N SER A 54 5.96 8.25 -7.40
CA SER A 54 6.66 7.08 -6.86
C SER A 54 6.89 7.18 -5.34
N TYR A 55 7.22 8.38 -4.85
CA TYR A 55 7.42 8.64 -3.42
C TYR A 55 6.10 8.66 -2.67
N ILE A 56 5.04 9.21 -3.25
CA ILE A 56 3.69 9.15 -2.67
C ILE A 56 3.26 7.69 -2.51
N ALA A 57 3.44 6.86 -3.53
CA ALA A 57 3.14 5.43 -3.47
C ALA A 57 4.00 4.70 -2.43
N ALA A 58 5.29 5.04 -2.32
CA ALA A 58 6.16 4.49 -1.29
C ALA A 58 5.68 4.81 0.12
N ILE A 59 5.23 6.05 0.38
CA ILE A 59 4.64 6.44 1.66
C ILE A 59 3.36 5.63 1.94
N GLU A 60 2.46 5.52 0.96
CA GLU A 60 1.22 4.75 1.09
C GLU A 60 1.44 3.24 1.30
N ASN A 61 2.60 2.73 0.94
CA ASN A 61 2.97 1.31 1.12
C ASN A 61 3.93 1.08 2.29
N CYS A 62 4.31 2.14 3.02
CA CYS A 62 5.34 2.09 4.06
C CYS A 62 6.66 1.47 3.57
N ASP A 63 7.10 1.82 2.35
CA ASP A 63 8.36 1.34 1.75
C ASP A 63 9.46 2.41 1.84
N PRO A 64 10.31 2.39 2.89
CA PRO A 64 11.41 3.34 3.02
C PRO A 64 12.55 3.08 2.02
N GLY A 65 12.61 1.91 1.38
CA GLY A 65 13.66 1.57 0.42
C GLY A 65 13.53 2.28 -0.93
N ALA A 66 12.34 2.82 -1.22
CA ALA A 66 12.06 3.52 -2.46
C ALA A 66 12.54 4.97 -2.52
N PHE A 67 13.09 5.51 -1.42
CA PHE A 67 13.60 6.89 -1.37
C PHE A 67 15.10 6.95 -1.68
N ASP A 68 15.49 7.84 -2.59
CA ASP A 68 16.90 8.09 -2.91
C ASP A 68 17.69 8.60 -1.68
N THR A 69 17.05 9.43 -0.85
CA THR A 69 17.64 9.99 0.38
C THR A 69 16.75 9.65 1.58
N PRO A 70 17.18 8.73 2.47
CA PRO A 70 16.43 8.41 3.67
C PRO A 70 16.30 9.63 4.59
N GLY A 71 15.08 10.11 4.82
CA GLY A 71 14.78 11.18 5.77
C GLY A 71 14.48 12.56 5.18
N PHE A 72 14.56 12.74 3.85
CA PHE A 72 14.17 14.01 3.23
C PHE A 72 13.43 13.82 1.90
N ILE A 73 12.27 14.47 1.77
CA ILE A 73 11.48 14.52 0.55
C ILE A 73 11.11 15.98 0.28
N ALA A 74 11.60 16.53 -0.84
CA ALA A 74 11.22 17.86 -1.27
C ALA A 74 9.75 17.87 -1.73
N GLY A 75 9.00 18.91 -1.33
CA GLY A 75 7.60 19.09 -1.69
C GLY A 75 7.13 20.51 -1.41
N TYR A 76 5.88 20.79 -1.79
CA TYR A 76 5.18 22.06 -1.61
C TYR A 76 3.97 21.83 -0.73
N VAL A 77 3.94 22.48 0.43
CA VAL A 77 2.80 22.47 1.36
C VAL A 77 2.15 23.85 1.29
N ARG A 78 0.86 23.90 0.98
CA ARG A 78 0.07 25.14 1.11
C ARG A 78 -0.30 25.30 2.58
N SER A 79 0.05 26.44 3.17
CA SER A 79 -0.36 26.86 4.52
C SER A 79 -1.84 27.20 4.57
#